data_AF-A0A6B3DZU2-F1
#
_entry.id   AF-A0A6B3DZU2-F1
#
_cell.length_a   1.000
_cell.length_b   1.000
_cell.length_c   1.000
_cell.angle_alpha   90.00
_cell.angle_beta   90.00
_cell.angle_gamma   90.00
#
_symmetry.space_group_name_H-M   'P 1'
#
loop_
_entity.id
_entity.type
_entity.pdbx_description
1 polymer ?
#
loop_
_entity_poly.entity_id
_entity_poly.type
_entity_poly.pdbx_seq_one_letter_code
_entity_poly.pdbx_strand_id
1 'polypeptide(L)'
;MSPVTSHVTHGQSPLRTVQVLGGGNAGSSAHVRSLTAGLIARGVRVTVCAPEHVDRAYGFTAAGAEHVHVPRSSDPVSVAALRTACAGADLVHAHGLHASFRAALALSGRPTPLVVTWHNHTHADGPRAHLLRLLERRAVKAATVVLGTTSELVDRARRRGARDARLAAVAVPRPHTAPARP
;
A
#
# COMPACT_ATOMS: atom_id res chain seq x y z
N MET A 1 -5.49 41.01 2.78
CA MET A 1 -5.16 39.58 2.96
C MET A 1 -4.72 39.06 1.60
N SER A 2 -3.42 38.93 1.38
CA SER A 2 -2.88 38.50 0.08
C SER A 2 -2.94 36.98 -0.04
N PRO A 3 -3.46 36.42 -1.14
CA PRO A 3 -3.44 34.97 -1.33
C PRO A 3 -2.00 34.53 -1.57
N VAL A 4 -1.55 33.54 -0.80
CA VAL A 4 -0.27 32.85 -1.03
C VAL A 4 -0.48 31.94 -2.23
N THR A 5 -0.02 32.39 -3.40
CA THR A 5 0.09 31.56 -4.59
C THR A 5 1.33 30.69 -4.44
N SER A 6 1.16 29.40 -4.13
CA SER A 6 2.27 28.45 -4.15
C SER A 6 2.66 28.18 -5.60
N HIS A 7 3.89 28.53 -5.98
CA HIS A 7 4.46 28.25 -7.29
C HIS A 7 4.46 26.75 -7.58
N VAL A 8 3.88 26.36 -8.72
CA VAL A 8 4.12 25.04 -9.32
C VAL A 8 5.53 25.07 -9.92
N THR A 9 6.47 24.36 -9.30
CA THR A 9 7.82 24.18 -9.83
C THR A 9 7.77 23.36 -11.12
N HIS A 10 7.70 24.05 -12.27
CA HIS A 10 8.00 23.47 -13.58
C HIS A 10 9.49 23.09 -13.60
N GLY A 11 9.78 21.81 -13.38
CA GLY A 11 11.16 21.30 -13.44
C GLY A 11 11.44 20.03 -12.63
N GLN A 12 10.50 19.55 -11.82
CA GLN A 12 10.64 18.24 -11.15
C GLN A 12 9.82 17.20 -11.90
N SER A 13 10.47 16.08 -12.26
CA SER A 13 9.77 14.91 -12.80
C SER A 13 8.61 14.53 -11.87
N PRO A 14 7.43 14.17 -12.42
CA PRO A 14 6.28 13.83 -11.59
C PRO A 14 6.61 12.65 -10.69
N LEU A 15 6.35 12.83 -9.38
CA LEU A 15 6.58 11.82 -8.35
C LEU A 15 5.94 10.48 -8.75
N ARG A 16 6.62 9.39 -8.49
CA ARG A 16 6.17 8.04 -8.77
C ARG A 16 5.98 7.25 -7.48
N THR A 17 4.80 6.70 -7.30
CA THR A 17 4.51 5.77 -6.20
C THR A 17 4.02 4.42 -6.69
N VAL A 18 4.41 3.37 -5.96
CA VAL A 18 3.94 2.00 -6.20
C VAL A 18 3.05 1.56 -5.05
N GLN A 19 1.80 1.22 -5.35
CA GLN A 19 0.82 0.69 -4.41
C GLN A 19 0.83 -0.84 -4.48
N VAL A 20 1.13 -1.53 -3.39
CA VAL A 20 1.24 -3.00 -3.35
C VAL A 20 0.09 -3.58 -2.55
N LEU A 21 -0.71 -4.46 -3.16
CA LEU A 21 -1.87 -5.08 -2.51
C LEU A 21 -1.64 -6.57 -2.23
N GLY A 22 -2.11 -6.99 -1.05
CA GLY A 22 -2.09 -8.39 -0.63
C GLY A 22 -3.33 -9.18 -1.04
N GLY A 23 -4.23 -8.61 -1.85
CA GLY A 23 -5.40 -9.28 -2.43
C GLY A 23 -6.35 -9.93 -1.43
N GLY A 24 -6.86 -9.22 -0.43
CA GLY A 24 -7.73 -9.89 0.55
C GLY A 24 -8.52 -9.05 1.54
N ASN A 25 -8.69 -7.74 1.33
CA ASN A 25 -9.70 -7.01 2.09
C ASN A 25 -10.38 -6.01 1.17
N ALA A 26 -11.71 -6.13 0.98
CA ALA A 26 -12.46 -5.27 0.08
C ALA A 26 -12.28 -3.78 0.41
N GLY A 27 -12.20 -3.46 1.71
CA GLY A 27 -11.93 -2.09 2.18
C GLY A 27 -10.55 -1.56 1.77
N SER A 28 -9.53 -2.42 1.69
CA SER A 28 -8.17 -2.00 1.28
C SER A 28 -8.12 -1.68 -0.22
N SER A 29 -8.75 -2.50 -1.06
CA SER A 29 -8.77 -2.25 -2.52
C SER A 29 -9.59 -1.02 -2.89
N ALA A 30 -10.76 -0.82 -2.26
CA ALA A 30 -11.56 0.38 -2.48
C ALA A 30 -10.85 1.66 -1.99
N HIS A 31 -10.15 1.60 -0.85
CA HIS A 31 -9.31 2.68 -0.37
C HIS A 31 -8.18 2.99 -1.36
N VAL A 32 -7.46 1.98 -1.84
CA VAL A 32 -6.38 2.15 -2.82
C VAL A 32 -6.91 2.79 -4.09
N ARG A 33 -8.09 2.39 -4.59
CA ARG A 33 -8.69 3.04 -5.78
C ARG A 33 -8.91 4.53 -5.56
N SER A 34 -9.51 4.92 -4.43
CA SER A 34 -9.73 6.32 -4.09
C SER A 34 -8.42 7.09 -3.92
N LEU A 35 -7.42 6.47 -3.28
CA LEU A 35 -6.10 7.05 -3.08
C LEU A 35 -5.39 7.26 -4.43
N THR A 36 -5.39 6.26 -5.30
CA THR A 36 -4.85 6.30 -6.66
C THR A 36 -5.45 7.45 -7.45
N ALA A 37 -6.78 7.58 -7.48
CA ALA A 37 -7.43 8.69 -8.18
C ALA A 37 -7.00 10.07 -7.62
N GLY A 38 -6.93 10.21 -6.29
CA GLY A 38 -6.52 11.45 -5.63
C GLY A 38 -5.04 11.82 -5.83
N LEU A 39 -4.17 10.82 -5.97
CA LEU A 39 -2.74 10.99 -6.27
C LEU A 39 -2.53 11.39 -7.74
N ILE A 40 -3.21 10.72 -8.66
CA ILE A 40 -3.16 11.04 -10.09
C ILE A 40 -3.68 12.45 -10.35
N ALA A 41 -4.79 12.83 -9.69
CA ALA A 41 -5.32 14.21 -9.77
C ALA A 41 -4.33 15.28 -9.25
N ARG A 42 -3.30 14.88 -8.49
CA ARG A 42 -2.22 15.75 -7.99
C ARG A 42 -0.93 15.62 -8.81
N GLY A 43 -0.97 14.95 -9.96
CA GLY A 43 0.18 14.79 -10.86
C GLY A 43 1.17 13.69 -10.45
N VAL A 44 0.79 12.80 -9.53
CA VAL A 44 1.63 11.65 -9.12
C VAL A 44 1.39 10.48 -10.07
N ARG A 45 2.45 9.88 -10.60
CA ARG A 45 2.40 8.62 -11.35
C ARG A 45 2.20 7.46 -10.39
N VAL A 46 1.15 6.67 -10.60
CA VAL A 46 0.79 5.55 -9.72
C VAL A 46 0.89 4.25 -10.48
N THR A 47 1.67 3.30 -9.97
CA THR A 47 1.64 1.90 -10.39
C THR A 47 0.99 1.06 -9.29
N VAL A 48 0.01 0.24 -9.62
CA VAL A 48 -0.66 -0.67 -8.70
C VAL A 48 -0.22 -2.11 -8.97
N CYS A 49 0.45 -2.72 -8.00
CA CYS A 49 0.87 -4.12 -8.00
C CYS A 49 -0.17 -4.98 -7.28
N ALA A 50 -0.97 -5.73 -8.03
CA ALA A 50 -2.02 -6.58 -7.49
C ALA A 50 -2.26 -7.83 -8.36
N PRO A 51 -2.95 -8.86 -7.84
CA PRO A 51 -3.50 -9.92 -8.68
C PRO A 51 -4.52 -9.37 -9.67
N GLU A 52 -4.61 -9.95 -10.86
CA GLU A 52 -5.38 -9.38 -11.98
C GLU A 52 -6.89 -9.29 -11.68
N HIS A 53 -7.44 -10.27 -10.95
CA HIS A 53 -8.84 -10.24 -10.53
C HIS A 53 -9.17 -9.05 -9.62
N VAL A 54 -8.18 -8.49 -8.92
CA VAL A 54 -8.38 -7.31 -8.06
C VAL A 54 -8.50 -6.05 -8.91
N ASP A 55 -7.67 -5.88 -9.95
CA ASP A 55 -7.84 -4.75 -10.87
C ASP A 55 -9.16 -4.83 -11.61
N ARG A 56 -9.57 -6.02 -12.07
CA ARG A 56 -10.90 -6.22 -12.68
C ARG A 56 -12.05 -5.82 -11.76
N ALA A 57 -11.93 -6.08 -10.46
CA ALA A 57 -12.98 -5.77 -9.49
C ALA A 57 -13.03 -4.30 -9.06
N TYR A 58 -11.88 -3.61 -9.01
CA TYR A 58 -11.80 -2.25 -8.44
C TYR A 58 -11.40 -1.17 -9.47
N GLY A 59 -10.93 -1.54 -10.66
CA GLY A 59 -10.63 -0.64 -11.77
C GLY A 59 -9.55 0.39 -11.44
N PHE A 60 -8.35 -0.05 -11.06
CA PHE A 60 -7.23 0.87 -10.82
C PHE A 60 -6.74 1.49 -12.13
N THR A 61 -6.72 0.69 -13.21
CA THR A 61 -6.42 1.17 -14.56
C THR A 61 -7.42 2.24 -15.00
N ALA A 62 -8.72 2.04 -14.70
CA ALA A 62 -9.77 3.03 -14.97
C ALA A 62 -9.62 4.31 -14.12
N ALA A 63 -8.91 4.25 -12.99
CA ALA A 63 -8.54 5.43 -12.20
C ALA A 63 -7.27 6.14 -12.72
N GLY A 64 -6.66 5.63 -13.79
CA GLY A 64 -5.47 6.19 -14.45
C GLY A 64 -4.13 5.60 -13.99
N ALA A 65 -4.13 4.54 -13.18
CA ALA A 65 -2.89 3.88 -12.77
C ALA A 65 -2.37 2.91 -13.84
N GLU A 66 -1.06 2.71 -13.83
CA GLU A 66 -0.46 1.53 -14.45
C GLU A 66 -0.74 0.32 -13.55
N HIS A 67 -1.28 -0.77 -14.09
CA HIS A 67 -1.47 -2.01 -13.34
C HIS A 67 -0.39 -3.03 -13.69
N VAL A 68 0.30 -3.56 -12.69
CA VAL A 68 1.25 -4.66 -12.84
C VAL A 68 0.71 -5.88 -12.11
N HIS A 69 0.53 -6.96 -12.86
CA HIS A 69 0.13 -8.22 -12.28
C HIS A 69 1.25 -8.77 -11.40
N VAL A 70 0.96 -8.91 -10.10
CA VAL A 70 1.86 -9.60 -9.17
C VAL A 70 1.06 -10.61 -8.35
N PRO A 71 1.27 -11.94 -8.53
CA PRO A 71 0.57 -12.98 -7.78
C PRO A 71 0.69 -12.77 -6.28
N ARG A 72 -0.26 -13.27 -5.49
CA ARG A 72 -0.19 -13.20 -4.02
C ARG A 72 0.76 -14.26 -3.43
N SER A 73 2.01 -14.25 -3.89
CA SER A 73 3.03 -15.23 -3.50
C SER A 73 4.32 -14.53 -3.06
N SER A 74 5.02 -15.17 -2.12
CA SER A 74 6.34 -14.76 -1.63
C SER A 74 7.47 -15.55 -2.26
N ASP A 75 7.19 -16.32 -3.32
CA ASP A 75 8.23 -17.00 -4.09
C ASP A 75 9.20 -16.00 -4.76
N PRO A 76 10.43 -16.42 -5.08
CA PRO A 76 11.45 -15.54 -5.66
C PRO A 76 11.02 -14.83 -6.95
N VAL A 77 10.23 -15.48 -7.81
CA VAL A 77 9.77 -14.91 -9.09
C VAL A 77 8.79 -13.77 -8.83
N SER A 78 7.81 -13.99 -7.95
CA SER A 78 6.85 -12.94 -7.55
C SER A 78 7.52 -11.75 -6.87
N VAL A 79 8.57 -12.00 -6.06
CA VAL A 79 9.35 -10.94 -5.42
C VAL A 79 10.22 -10.19 -6.42
N ALA A 80 10.82 -10.89 -7.39
CA ALA A 80 11.60 -10.28 -8.46
C ALA A 80 10.73 -9.38 -9.35
N ALA A 81 9.54 -9.84 -9.75
CA ALA A 81 8.56 -9.04 -10.49
C ALA A 81 8.18 -7.76 -9.73
N LEU A 82 7.89 -7.89 -8.43
CA LEU A 82 7.62 -6.72 -7.57
C LEU A 82 8.83 -5.78 -7.48
N ARG A 83 10.05 -6.32 -7.37
CA ARG A 83 11.29 -5.52 -7.35
C ARG A 83 11.47 -4.72 -8.63
N THR A 84 11.16 -5.31 -9.79
CA THR A 84 11.18 -4.63 -11.09
C THR A 84 10.13 -3.53 -11.13
N ALA A 85 8.89 -3.79 -10.69
CA ALA A 85 7.84 -2.77 -10.65
C ALA A 85 8.19 -1.58 -9.72
N CYS A 86 8.90 -1.84 -8.62
CA CYS A 86 9.40 -0.82 -7.70
C CYS A 86 10.63 -0.05 -8.23
N ALA A 87 11.17 -0.39 -9.40
CA ALA A 87 12.31 0.35 -9.94
C ALA A 87 11.95 1.80 -10.27
N GLY A 88 12.78 2.75 -9.81
CA GLY A 88 12.53 4.18 -9.98
C GLY A 88 11.29 4.72 -9.25
N ALA A 89 10.75 3.98 -8.28
CA ALA A 89 9.72 4.51 -7.38
C ALA A 89 10.36 5.46 -6.37
N ASP A 90 9.74 6.62 -6.17
CA ASP A 90 10.09 7.56 -5.10
C ASP A 90 9.56 7.07 -3.75
N LEU A 91 8.47 6.29 -3.76
CA LEU A 91 7.87 5.69 -2.57
C LEU A 91 7.07 4.43 -2.91
N VAL A 92 7.18 3.41 -2.07
CA VAL A 92 6.32 2.22 -2.14
C VAL A 92 5.38 2.20 -0.95
N HIS A 93 4.09 2.02 -1.21
CA HIS A 93 3.06 1.93 -0.19
C HIS A 93 2.41 0.55 -0.23
N ALA A 94 2.64 -0.26 0.80
CA ALA A 94 2.12 -1.60 0.91
C ALA A 94 0.89 -1.68 1.83
N HIS A 95 -0.13 -2.40 1.38
CA HIS A 95 -1.42 -2.50 2.06
C HIS A 95 -1.65 -3.92 2.60
N GLY A 96 -1.56 -4.05 3.92
CA GLY A 96 -1.69 -5.32 4.64
C GLY A 96 -0.37 -6.09 4.81
N LEU A 97 -0.37 -7.07 5.71
CA LEU A 97 0.85 -7.75 6.18
C LEU A 97 1.62 -8.46 5.05
N HIS A 98 0.94 -9.27 4.23
CA HIS A 98 1.61 -10.00 3.14
C HIS A 98 2.21 -9.06 2.08
N ALA A 99 1.48 -8.00 1.71
CA ALA A 99 2.01 -6.99 0.79
C ALA A 99 3.24 -6.30 1.39
N SER A 100 3.17 -5.94 2.67
CA SER A 100 4.25 -5.27 3.39
C SER A 100 5.50 -6.12 3.47
N PHE A 101 5.35 -7.40 3.78
CA PHE A 101 6.47 -8.34 3.82
C PHE A 101 7.13 -8.50 2.44
N ARG A 102 6.32 -8.65 1.39
CA ARG A 102 6.83 -8.79 0.01
C ARG A 102 7.50 -7.52 -0.49
N ALA A 103 6.93 -6.36 -0.19
CA ALA A 103 7.54 -5.06 -0.50
C ALA A 103 8.87 -4.89 0.24
N ALA A 104 8.96 -5.28 1.52
CA ALA A 104 10.21 -5.27 2.28
C ALA A 104 11.29 -6.15 1.63
N LEU A 105 10.93 -7.34 1.12
CA LEU A 105 11.86 -8.20 0.37
C LEU A 105 12.29 -7.55 -0.95
N ALA A 106 11.33 -7.04 -1.74
CA ALA A 106 11.59 -6.43 -3.03
C ALA A 106 12.49 -5.18 -2.92
N LEU A 107 12.35 -4.41 -1.83
CA LEU A 107 13.11 -3.20 -1.55
C LEU A 107 14.40 -3.43 -0.76
N SER A 108 14.72 -4.69 -0.41
CA SER A 108 15.98 -4.99 0.27
C SER A 108 17.17 -4.43 -0.52
N GLY A 109 18.02 -3.65 0.17
CA GLY A 109 19.17 -2.96 -0.41
C GLY A 109 18.85 -1.74 -1.27
N ARG A 110 17.61 -1.24 -1.30
CA ARG A 110 17.21 -0.03 -2.03
C ARG A 110 16.97 1.14 -1.06
N PRO A 111 17.24 2.40 -1.46
CA PRO A 111 16.96 3.57 -0.64
C PRO A 111 15.48 3.98 -0.65
N THR A 112 14.65 3.36 -1.50
CA THR A 112 13.24 3.71 -1.67
C THR A 112 12.47 3.54 -0.35
N PRO A 113 11.82 4.60 0.17
CA PRO A 113 11.05 4.53 1.40
C PRO A 113 9.83 3.61 1.26
N LEU A 114 9.57 2.84 2.30
CA LEU A 114 8.44 1.92 2.41
C LEU A 114 7.42 2.45 3.42
N VAL A 115 6.21 2.73 2.95
CA VAL A 115 5.04 3.02 3.80
C VAL A 115 4.19 1.76 3.90
N VAL A 116 3.74 1.43 5.10
CA VAL A 116 2.91 0.25 5.34
C VAL A 116 1.60 0.69 5.96
N THR A 117 0.46 0.29 5.39
CA THR A 117 -0.85 0.44 6.06
C THR A 117 -1.37 -0.90 6.53
N TRP A 118 -1.74 -0.97 7.81
CA TRP A 118 -2.40 -2.13 8.41
C TRP A 118 -3.88 -1.83 8.59
N HIS A 119 -4.71 -2.68 7.99
CA HIS A 119 -6.16 -2.52 7.97
C HIS A 119 -6.92 -3.49 8.88
N ASN A 120 -6.27 -4.52 9.44
CA ASN A 120 -6.95 -5.56 10.22
C ASN A 120 -6.01 -6.23 11.23
N HIS A 121 -6.61 -6.80 12.28
CA HIS A 121 -5.97 -7.76 13.17
C HIS A 121 -5.99 -9.14 12.52
N THR A 122 -4.85 -9.66 12.08
CA THR A 122 -4.75 -11.10 11.81
C THR A 122 -4.51 -11.81 13.14
N HIS A 123 -5.59 -12.34 13.73
CA HIS A 123 -5.48 -13.33 14.80
C HIS A 123 -5.17 -14.70 14.16
N ALA A 124 -4.13 -15.34 14.67
CA ALA A 124 -3.84 -16.73 14.40
C ALA A 124 -3.27 -17.33 15.68
N ASP A 125 -3.58 -18.59 15.94
CA ASP A 125 -3.09 -19.33 17.10
C ASP A 125 -1.92 -20.25 16.73
N GLY A 126 -1.21 -20.72 17.75
CA GLY A 126 -0.16 -21.74 17.61
C GLY A 126 1.04 -21.32 16.73
N PRO A 127 1.68 -22.26 16.00
CA PRO A 127 2.86 -22.00 15.19
C PRO A 127 2.66 -20.90 14.12
N ARG A 128 1.45 -20.80 13.57
CA ARG A 128 1.09 -19.77 12.59
C ARG A 128 1.16 -18.37 13.20
N ALA A 129 0.80 -18.23 14.48
CA ALA A 129 0.97 -16.98 15.22
C ALA A 129 2.43 -16.55 15.25
N HIS A 130 3.36 -17.47 15.50
CA HIS A 130 4.79 -17.17 15.54
C HIS A 130 5.29 -16.69 14.17
N LEU A 131 4.91 -17.39 13.09
CA LEU A 131 5.25 -16.97 11.73
C LEU A 131 4.74 -15.55 11.43
N LEU A 132 3.46 -15.26 11.72
CA LEU A 132 2.89 -13.92 11.49
C LEU A 132 3.63 -12.85 12.29
N ARG A 133 4.03 -13.13 13.54
CA ARG A 133 4.83 -12.18 14.34
C ARG A 133 6.19 -11.89 13.72
N LEU A 134 6.83 -12.90 13.12
CA LEU A 134 8.10 -12.72 12.42
C LEU A 134 7.92 -11.87 11.16
N LEU A 135 6.88 -12.16 10.36
CA LEU A 135 6.55 -11.39 9.16
C LEU A 135 6.23 -9.93 9.52
N GLU A 136 5.45 -9.71 10.58
CA GLU A 136 5.14 -8.37 11.11
C GLU A 136 6.42 -7.63 11.47
N ARG A 137 7.27 -8.25 12.30
CA ARG A 137 8.53 -7.65 12.74
C ARG A 137 9.43 -7.29 11.56
N ARG A 138 9.51 -8.15 10.55
CA ARG A 138 10.30 -7.89 9.32
C ARG A 138 9.72 -6.72 8.54
N ALA A 139 8.40 -6.69 8.34
CA ALA A 139 7.72 -5.63 7.61
C ALA A 139 7.87 -4.26 8.31
N VAL A 140 7.61 -4.17 9.62
CA VAL A 140 7.68 -2.87 10.33
C VAL A 140 9.09 -2.33 10.47
N LYS A 141 10.10 -3.21 10.59
CA LYS A 141 11.50 -2.78 10.68
C LYS A 141 12.03 -2.25 9.36
N ALA A 142 11.49 -2.74 8.24
CA ALA A 142 11.80 -2.25 6.91
C ALA A 142 11.02 -0.98 6.55
N ALA A 143 9.87 -0.75 7.17
CA ALA A 143 9.05 0.42 6.91
C ALA A 143 9.70 1.72 7.42
N THR A 144 9.65 2.74 6.59
CA THR A 144 9.94 4.13 6.98
C THR A 144 8.83 4.66 7.89
N VAL A 145 7.57 4.38 7.53
CA VAL A 145 6.39 4.74 8.32
C VAL A 145 5.37 3.61 8.29
N VAL A 146 4.79 3.30 9.45
CA VAL A 146 3.65 2.39 9.59
C VAL A 146 2.40 3.21 9.93
N LEU A 147 1.34 3.03 9.14
CA LEU A 147 0.05 3.66 9.30
C LEU A 147 -0.95 2.63 9.84
N GLY A 148 -1.42 2.85 11.06
CA GLY A 148 -2.47 2.05 11.68
C GLY A 148 -3.84 2.73 11.55
N THR A 149 -4.89 1.96 11.27
CA THR A 149 -6.27 2.49 11.24
C THR A 149 -6.87 2.67 12.63
N THR A 150 -6.25 2.06 13.66
CA THR A 150 -6.65 2.17 15.06
C THR A 150 -5.41 2.34 15.94
N SER A 151 -5.60 2.88 17.14
CA SER A 151 -4.52 3.08 18.12
C SER A 151 -3.87 1.75 18.52
N GLU A 152 -4.64 0.67 18.62
CA GLU A 152 -4.13 -0.67 18.95
C GLU A 152 -3.18 -1.19 17.88
N LEU A 153 -3.45 -0.90 16.60
CA LEU A 153 -2.56 -1.26 15.48
C LEU A 153 -1.27 -0.44 15.52
N VAL A 154 -1.35 0.85 15.88
CA VAL A 154 -0.17 1.71 16.07
C VAL A 154 0.71 1.17 17.20
N ASP A 155 0.12 0.83 18.35
CA ASP A 155 0.87 0.29 19.48
C ASP A 155 1.44 -1.09 19.18
N ARG A 156 0.71 -1.92 18.43
CA ARG A 156 1.24 -3.19 17.93
C ARG A 156 2.45 -2.96 17.02
N ALA A 157 2.40 -1.99 16.11
CA ALA A 157 3.51 -1.66 15.23
C ALA A 157 4.76 -1.22 16.03
N ARG A 158 4.58 -0.35 17.04
CA ARG A 158 5.64 0.07 17.96
C ARG A 158 6.26 -1.11 18.71
N ARG A 159 5.42 -1.98 19.32
CA ARG A 159 5.90 -3.20 20.01
C ARG A 159 6.65 -4.17 19.08
N ARG A 160 6.35 -4.15 17.77
CA ARG A 160 7.04 -4.96 16.76
C ARG A 160 8.33 -4.30 16.24
N GLY A 161 8.62 -3.06 16.64
CA GLY A 161 9.84 -2.33 16.30
C GLY A 161 9.71 -1.37 15.12
N ALA A 162 8.52 -0.84 14.86
CA ALA A 162 8.34 0.26 13.92
C ALA A 162 9.14 1.49 14.37
N ARG A 163 9.85 2.12 13.43
CA ARG A 163 10.61 3.36 13.69
C ARG A 163 9.70 4.58 13.81
N ASP A 164 8.67 4.61 12.98
CA ASP A 164 7.61 5.62 12.99
C ASP A 164 6.27 4.92 12.78
N ALA A 165 5.34 5.12 13.71
CA ALA A 165 4.01 4.54 13.66
C ALA A 165 2.98 5.63 13.97
N ARG A 166 2.05 5.85 13.03
CA ARG A 166 1.07 6.93 13.07
C ARG A 166 -0.34 6.40 12.86
N LEU A 167 -1.30 7.05 13.51
CA LEU A 167 -2.71 6.82 13.23
C LEU A 167 -3.05 7.48 11.90
N ALA A 168 -3.69 6.74 10.99
CA ALA A 168 -4.17 7.28 9.73
C ALA A 168 -5.59 6.80 9.46
N ALA A 169 -6.49 7.75 9.26
CA ALA A 169 -7.84 7.45 8.80
C ALA A 169 -7.78 6.86 7.39
N VAL A 170 -8.21 5.62 7.24
CA VAL A 170 -8.45 5.02 5.92
C VAL A 170 -9.82 5.50 5.49
N ALA A 171 -9.88 6.13 4.32
CA ALA A 171 -11.16 6.57 3.73
C ALA A 171 -12.13 5.39 3.71
N VAL A 172 -13.24 5.51 4.44
CA VAL A 172 -14.33 4.53 4.41
C VAL A 172 -14.87 4.53 2.99
N PRO A 173 -14.89 3.39 2.28
CA PRO A 173 -15.48 3.33 0.95
C PRO A 173 -16.91 3.85 1.02
N ARG A 174 -17.28 4.76 0.11
CA ARG A 174 -18.70 5.12 -0.06
C ARG A 174 -19.46 3.83 -0.36
N PRO A 175 -20.60 3.57 0.31
CA PRO A 175 -21.40 2.38 0.02
C PRO A 175 -21.70 2.37 -1.48
N HIS A 176 -21.46 1.23 -2.13
CA HIS A 176 -21.89 1.02 -3.50
C HIS A 176 -23.41 1.10 -3.52
N THR A 177 -23.97 2.17 -4.07
CA THR A 177 -25.37 2.20 -4.46
C THR A 177 -25.52 1.20 -5.60
N ALA A 178 -25.98 -0.01 -5.31
CA ALA A 178 -26.39 -0.93 -6.36
C ALA A 178 -27.48 -0.24 -7.19
N PRO A 179 -27.43 -0.26 -8.54
CA PRO A 179 -28.53 0.24 -9.33
C PRO A 179 -29.78 -0.55 -8.96
N ALA A 180 -30.87 0.16 -8.66
CA ALA A 180 -32.17 -0.45 -8.49
C ALA A 180 -32.47 -1.29 -9.73
N ARG A 181 -32.71 -2.60 -9.55
CA ARG A 181 -33.19 -3.42 -10.65
C ARG A 181 -34.60 -2.92 -11.03
N PRO A 182 -34.90 -2.78 -12.33
CA PRO A 182 -36.24 -2.47 -12.79
C PRO A 182 -37.23 -3.58 -12.43
#